data_AF-A0AAW0ICP4-F1
#
_entry.id   AF-A0AAW0ICP4-F1
#
_cell.length_a   1.000
_cell.length_b   1.000
_cell.length_c   1.000
_cell.angle_alpha   90.00
_cell.angle_beta   90.00
_cell.angle_gamma   90.00
#
_symmetry.space_group_name_H-M   'P 1'
#
loop_
_entity.id
_entity.type
_entity.pdbx_description
1 polymer ?
#
loop_
_entity_poly.entity_id
_entity_poly.type
_entity_poly.pdbx_seq_one_letter_code
_entity_poly.pdbx_strand_id
1 'polypeptide(L)'
;MPQLTVEKAVDWYRSRAEEIEHHAGQVDCSLSLIRLGVERHIPGLLALCDDLVTLETLVYEAGCDFTLTLKDLQQKKDFEKLRLLMERCSEDNYVTSAYQWMVPFLHRCEKQSPGAANELLKEYLVTLAKEDLKFPLKIFQHSKPDQKFIPDQDQLMAIALECIYNCERSDQLSLCYDILECLPQRGCGVSELLKKHGLEKPVSFVKNMQSSSEEARSLMVRLTRHIGRKQPPVGESQWRVLLQDMLTMQQHVYTCLDASACYEIFTESLLCSNRLENIHLAGQMMHCSASSADLPAGAAHKGRPQFRVEYGRSIDLVLAASREYFNSSTNLTDSCMDLARCCLQLITDRPAAIQEELDLIEALGYLEEFGVKILPLQVRLCSDRISLIKECVLQSPTCYKQSAKLLGLAELLRVAGEDSEERRGQVLILLVEQALHVQDYKAASMYCQDLMAAGYSESWAVCSQLGQSEGFQDLATRQELMAFALTHCPPSNIELLLAASSSLQTEILYQRVNFQIHPEGENISVSPLAGKVLQ
;
A
#
# COMPACT_ATOMS: atom_id res chain seq x y z
N MET A 1 -47.45 81.82 6.72
CA MET A 1 -46.43 80.87 7.19
C MET A 1 -46.24 79.82 6.10
N PRO A 2 -45.02 79.56 5.60
CA PRO A 2 -44.81 78.48 4.64
C PRO A 2 -45.20 77.14 5.29
N GLN A 3 -46.02 76.35 4.60
CA GLN A 3 -46.40 75.03 5.09
C GLN A 3 -45.17 74.12 5.13
N LEU A 4 -44.86 73.59 6.32
CA LEU A 4 -43.82 72.59 6.50
C LEU A 4 -44.28 71.29 5.84
N THR A 5 -43.64 70.90 4.75
CA THR A 5 -43.93 69.63 4.07
C THR A 5 -43.22 68.49 4.80
N VAL A 6 -43.77 67.27 4.68
CA VAL A 6 -43.17 66.06 5.28
C VAL A 6 -41.74 65.84 4.78
N GLU A 7 -41.48 66.07 3.49
CA GLU A 7 -40.14 65.99 2.88
C GLU A 7 -39.14 66.92 3.56
N LYS A 8 -39.51 68.19 3.78
CA LYS A 8 -38.63 69.17 4.46
C LYS A 8 -38.36 68.78 5.92
N ALA A 9 -39.32 68.14 6.58
CA ALA A 9 -39.11 67.61 7.92
C ALA A 9 -38.14 66.43 7.90
N VAL A 10 -38.33 65.46 7.01
CA VAL A 10 -37.42 64.30 6.83
C VAL A 10 -35.99 64.77 6.57
N ASP A 11 -35.80 65.68 5.62
CA ASP A 11 -34.49 66.23 5.26
C ASP A 11 -33.85 66.97 6.43
N TRP A 12 -34.64 67.74 7.19
CA TRP A 12 -34.13 68.44 8.36
C TRP A 12 -33.66 67.47 9.45
N TYR A 13 -34.43 66.43 9.78
CA TYR A 13 -34.03 65.43 10.78
C TYR A 13 -32.75 64.69 10.36
N ARG A 14 -32.67 64.27 9.10
CA ARG A 14 -31.50 63.57 8.54
C ARG A 14 -30.26 64.46 8.59
N SER A 15 -30.31 65.62 7.95
CA SER A 15 -29.16 66.55 7.87
C SER A 15 -28.72 67.00 9.26
N ARG A 16 -29.66 67.27 10.18
CA ARG A 16 -29.32 67.70 11.54
C ARG A 16 -28.63 66.60 12.34
N ALA A 17 -29.09 65.35 12.25
CA ALA A 17 -28.47 64.24 12.95
C ALA A 17 -27.06 63.92 12.39
N GLU A 18 -26.90 64.00 11.07
CA GLU A 18 -25.60 63.85 10.40
C GLU A 18 -24.65 65.01 10.78
N GLU A 19 -25.12 66.25 10.83
CA GLU A 19 -24.33 67.42 11.25
C GLU A 19 -23.84 67.29 12.71
N ILE A 20 -24.70 66.84 13.63
CA ILE A 20 -24.36 66.67 15.05
C ILE A 20 -23.28 65.61 15.21
N GLU A 21 -23.43 64.46 14.53
CA GLU A 21 -22.46 63.38 14.61
C GLU A 21 -21.13 63.82 13.97
N HIS A 22 -21.17 64.39 12.77
CA HIS A 22 -19.96 64.76 12.03
C HIS A 22 -19.10 65.82 12.72
N HIS A 23 -19.72 66.85 13.32
CA HIS A 23 -18.98 67.98 13.88
C HIS A 23 -18.69 67.84 15.38
N ALA A 24 -19.54 67.12 16.12
CA ALA A 24 -19.44 67.03 17.58
C ALA A 24 -19.15 65.62 18.10
N GLY A 25 -19.29 64.57 17.27
CA GLY A 25 -19.13 63.17 17.70
C GLY A 25 -20.17 62.69 18.71
N GLN A 26 -21.25 63.46 18.92
CA GLN A 26 -22.27 63.17 19.92
C GLN A 26 -23.35 62.24 19.36
N VAL A 27 -23.01 60.96 19.22
CA VAL A 27 -23.87 59.95 18.58
C VAL A 27 -25.21 59.76 19.33
N ASP A 28 -25.18 59.82 20.67
CA ASP A 28 -26.34 59.74 21.56
C ASP A 28 -27.33 60.90 21.33
N CYS A 29 -26.82 62.10 21.07
CA CYS A 29 -27.62 63.28 20.73
C CYS A 29 -28.26 63.14 19.34
N SER A 30 -27.50 62.69 18.35
CA SER A 30 -28.02 62.37 17.01
C SER A 30 -29.10 61.29 17.06
N LEU A 31 -28.86 60.22 17.82
CA LEU A 31 -29.82 59.13 17.99
C LEU A 31 -31.10 59.58 18.69
N SER A 32 -30.98 60.38 19.75
CA SER A 32 -32.14 60.93 20.47
C SER A 32 -33.00 61.80 19.55
N LEU A 33 -32.39 62.63 18.70
CA LEU A 33 -33.11 63.43 17.72
C LEU A 33 -33.86 62.57 16.70
N ILE A 34 -33.23 61.52 16.18
CA ILE A 34 -33.86 60.61 15.21
C ILE A 34 -34.98 59.78 15.87
N ARG A 35 -34.80 59.30 17.10
CA ARG A 35 -35.85 58.60 17.87
C ARG A 35 -37.10 59.46 18.03
N LEU A 36 -36.94 60.75 18.35
CA LEU A 36 -38.06 61.71 18.38
C LEU A 36 -38.76 61.81 17.01
N GLY A 37 -38.01 61.85 15.91
CA GLY A 37 -38.58 61.85 14.57
C GLY A 37 -39.38 60.57 14.26
N VAL A 38 -38.87 59.41 14.67
CA VAL A 38 -39.53 58.10 14.53
C VAL A 38 -40.82 58.04 15.36
N GLU A 39 -40.78 58.49 16.63
CA GLU A 39 -41.96 58.56 17.51
C GLU A 39 -43.07 59.46 16.95
N ARG A 40 -42.68 60.50 16.21
CA ARG A 40 -43.61 61.39 15.50
C ARG A 40 -44.05 60.87 14.13
N HIS A 41 -43.75 59.61 13.81
CA HIS A 41 -44.11 58.94 12.57
C HIS A 41 -43.57 59.61 11.29
N ILE A 42 -42.38 60.22 11.37
CA ILE A 42 -41.70 60.76 10.18
C ILE A 42 -41.13 59.58 9.37
N PRO A 43 -41.50 59.43 8.08
CA PRO A 43 -41.12 58.28 7.28
C PRO A 43 -39.62 58.29 6.94
N GLY A 44 -39.04 57.10 6.72
CA GLY A 44 -37.67 56.96 6.19
C GLY A 44 -36.54 57.25 7.19
N LEU A 45 -36.83 57.45 8.47
CA LEU A 45 -35.83 57.66 9.53
C LEU A 45 -35.35 56.37 10.22
N LEU A 46 -36.04 55.25 10.03
CA LEU A 46 -35.74 53.99 10.72
C LEU A 46 -34.33 53.45 10.39
N ALA A 47 -33.93 53.46 9.12
CA ALA A 47 -32.60 52.99 8.72
C ALA A 47 -31.48 53.83 9.37
N LEU A 48 -31.62 55.16 9.39
CA LEU A 48 -30.69 56.06 10.06
C LEU A 48 -30.70 55.85 11.58
N CYS A 49 -31.86 55.57 12.17
CA CYS A 49 -31.97 55.21 13.58
C CYS A 49 -31.19 53.93 13.89
N ASP A 50 -31.31 52.90 13.05
CA ASP A 50 -30.62 51.61 13.22
C ASP A 50 -29.09 51.75 13.07
N ASP A 51 -28.63 52.59 12.14
CA ASP A 51 -27.21 52.92 11.99
C ASP A 51 -26.68 53.66 13.22
N LEU A 52 -27.41 54.65 13.73
CA LEU A 52 -27.03 55.42 14.92
C LEU A 52 -27.04 54.57 16.20
N VAL A 53 -27.97 53.62 16.35
CA VAL A 53 -27.95 52.63 17.45
C VAL A 53 -26.67 51.80 17.37
N THR A 54 -26.31 51.34 16.17
CA THR A 54 -25.08 50.54 15.97
C THR A 54 -23.83 51.36 16.28
N LEU A 55 -23.79 52.62 15.83
CA LEU A 55 -22.68 53.53 16.11
C LEU A 55 -22.56 53.87 17.59
N GLU A 56 -23.67 54.11 18.28
CA GLU A 56 -23.71 54.36 19.73
C GLU A 56 -23.09 53.20 20.50
N THR A 57 -23.50 51.97 20.18
CA THR A 57 -22.92 50.76 20.77
C THR A 57 -21.42 50.65 20.48
N LEU A 58 -20.98 50.91 19.25
CA LEU A 58 -19.56 50.83 18.87
C LEU A 58 -18.69 51.85 19.62
N VAL A 59 -19.15 53.09 19.71
CA VAL A 59 -18.40 54.22 20.28
C VAL A 59 -18.38 54.14 21.81
N TYR A 60 -19.49 53.81 22.45
CA TYR A 60 -19.62 53.92 23.90
C TYR A 60 -19.49 52.58 24.66
N GLU A 61 -19.78 51.44 24.03
CA GLU A 61 -19.84 50.14 24.72
C GLU A 61 -18.81 49.12 24.22
N ALA A 62 -18.74 48.89 22.91
CA ALA A 62 -17.84 47.90 22.31
C ALA A 62 -16.36 48.33 22.30
N GLY A 63 -16.11 49.57 22.70
CA GLY A 63 -14.77 50.15 22.81
C GLY A 63 -14.04 50.22 21.47
N CYS A 64 -14.75 50.40 20.36
CA CYS A 64 -14.16 50.54 19.03
C CYS A 64 -13.43 51.89 18.87
N ASP A 65 -12.74 52.06 17.75
CA ASP A 65 -12.00 53.29 17.44
C ASP A 65 -12.91 54.52 17.46
N PHE A 66 -12.55 55.54 18.26
CA PHE A 66 -13.30 56.80 18.40
C PHE A 66 -13.34 57.63 17.11
N THR A 67 -12.60 57.21 16.06
CA THR A 67 -12.59 57.88 14.76
C THR A 67 -13.64 57.36 13.78
N LEU A 68 -14.42 56.32 14.12
CA LEU A 68 -15.44 55.77 13.23
C LEU A 68 -16.62 56.74 13.13
N THR A 69 -16.87 57.30 11.94
CA THR A 69 -18.00 58.19 11.70
C THR A 69 -19.24 57.45 11.21
N LEU A 70 -20.42 58.08 11.33
CA LEU A 70 -21.67 57.57 10.76
C LEU A 70 -21.55 57.29 9.26
N LYS A 71 -20.87 58.17 8.52
CA LYS A 71 -20.67 58.03 7.08
C LYS A 71 -19.80 56.81 6.74
N ASP A 72 -18.78 56.56 7.55
CA ASP A 72 -17.92 55.38 7.39
C ASP A 72 -18.69 54.09 7.72
N LEU A 73 -19.52 54.12 8.77
CA LEU A 73 -20.37 52.98 9.14
C LEU A 73 -21.38 52.65 8.03
N GLN A 74 -22.01 53.66 7.43
CA GLN A 74 -23.00 53.47 6.35
C GLN A 74 -22.42 52.88 5.07
N GLN A 75 -21.12 53.05 4.82
CA GLN A 75 -20.44 52.46 3.67
C GLN A 75 -20.04 50.99 3.89
N LYS A 76 -20.06 50.52 5.15
CA LYS A 76 -19.71 49.15 5.51
C LYS A 76 -20.87 48.20 5.26
N LYS A 77 -20.53 46.98 4.86
CA LYS A 77 -21.51 45.88 4.81
C LYS A 77 -21.86 45.42 6.22
N ASP A 78 -23.03 44.81 6.40
CA ASP A 78 -23.48 44.33 7.71
C ASP A 78 -22.51 43.32 8.34
N PHE A 79 -21.81 42.51 7.53
CA PHE A 79 -20.72 41.65 7.99
C PHE A 79 -19.59 42.42 8.67
N GLU A 80 -19.15 43.53 8.10
CA GLU A 80 -18.08 44.36 8.66
C GLU A 80 -18.56 45.07 9.93
N LYS A 81 -19.82 45.53 9.95
CA LYS A 81 -20.44 46.12 11.15
C LYS A 81 -20.50 45.12 12.30
N LEU A 82 -20.95 43.89 12.03
CA LEU A 82 -20.99 42.80 13.02
C LEU A 82 -19.58 42.42 13.51
N ARG A 83 -18.60 42.37 12.60
CA ARG A 83 -17.21 42.09 12.96
C ARG A 83 -16.65 43.16 13.90
N LEU A 84 -16.92 44.44 13.64
CA LEU A 84 -16.49 45.54 14.52
C LEU A 84 -17.12 45.43 15.91
N LEU A 85 -18.42 45.14 15.99
CA LEU A 85 -19.13 44.98 17.28
C LEU A 85 -18.49 43.90 18.16
N MET A 86 -17.93 42.85 17.56
CA MET A 86 -17.37 41.71 18.28
C MET A 86 -15.83 41.72 18.36
N GLU A 87 -15.15 42.69 17.74
CA GLU A 87 -13.70 42.68 17.52
C GLU A 87 -12.86 42.64 18.80
N ARG A 88 -13.29 43.37 19.84
CA ARG A 88 -12.57 43.49 21.13
C ARG A 88 -13.13 42.59 22.23
N CYS A 89 -13.98 41.63 21.87
CA CYS A 89 -14.50 40.66 22.83
C CYS A 89 -13.41 39.68 23.25
N SER A 90 -13.28 39.45 24.55
CA SER A 90 -12.47 38.37 25.13
C SER A 90 -13.26 37.06 25.15
N GLU A 91 -12.58 35.93 25.36
CA GLU A 91 -13.25 34.63 25.47
C GLU A 91 -14.28 34.57 26.61
N ASP A 92 -14.02 35.25 27.73
CA ASP A 92 -14.87 35.23 28.93
C ASP A 92 -16.17 36.02 28.77
N ASN A 93 -16.13 37.16 28.06
CA ASN A 93 -17.29 38.03 27.86
C ASN A 93 -17.98 37.83 26.49
N TYR A 94 -17.44 36.99 25.61
CA TYR A 94 -17.90 36.83 24.23
C TYR A 94 -19.41 36.56 24.12
N VAL A 95 -19.93 35.65 24.95
CA VAL A 95 -21.35 35.27 24.93
C VAL A 95 -22.25 36.40 25.45
N THR A 96 -21.80 37.10 26.50
CA THR A 96 -22.55 38.24 27.03
C THR A 96 -22.59 39.37 26.01
N SER A 97 -21.45 39.70 25.39
CA SER A 97 -21.36 40.66 24.28
C SER A 97 -22.18 40.23 23.06
N ALA A 98 -22.23 38.92 22.76
CA ALA A 98 -23.08 38.38 21.70
C ALA A 98 -24.57 38.66 21.93
N TYR A 99 -25.07 38.46 23.16
CA TYR A 99 -26.46 38.81 23.50
C TYR A 99 -26.72 40.31 23.56
N GLN A 100 -25.73 41.12 23.97
CA GLN A 100 -25.86 42.57 24.09
C GLN A 100 -25.78 43.29 22.74
N TRP A 101 -24.92 42.84 21.82
CA TRP A 101 -24.57 43.59 20.63
C TRP A 101 -24.93 42.84 19.34
N MET A 102 -24.52 41.57 19.21
CA MET A 102 -24.78 40.79 18.00
C MET A 102 -26.27 40.45 17.83
N VAL A 103 -26.96 39.91 18.85
CA VAL A 103 -28.37 39.52 18.72
C VAL A 103 -29.27 40.71 18.38
N PRO A 104 -29.15 41.90 19.03
CA PRO A 104 -29.93 43.06 18.63
C PRO A 104 -29.60 43.56 17.23
N PHE A 105 -28.33 43.48 16.80
CA PHE A 105 -27.94 43.84 15.44
C PHE A 105 -28.56 42.90 14.41
N LEU A 106 -28.45 41.58 14.61
CA LEU A 106 -29.08 40.57 13.76
C LEU A 106 -30.60 40.78 13.68
N HIS A 107 -31.27 41.07 14.79
CA HIS A 107 -32.71 41.34 14.80
C HIS A 107 -33.09 42.60 13.99
N ARG A 108 -32.22 43.62 13.95
CA ARG A 108 -32.43 44.80 13.08
C ARG A 108 -32.26 44.42 11.61
N CYS A 109 -31.23 43.65 11.25
CA CYS A 109 -31.05 43.14 9.89
C CYS A 109 -32.27 42.30 9.42
N GLU A 110 -32.79 41.41 10.27
CA GLU A 110 -33.97 40.59 9.97
C GLU A 110 -35.22 41.42 9.69
N LYS A 111 -35.40 42.54 10.42
CA LYS A 111 -36.53 43.47 10.19
C LYS A 111 -36.42 44.20 8.86
N GLN A 112 -35.21 44.49 8.41
CA GLN A 112 -34.96 45.17 7.14
C GLN A 112 -35.09 44.19 5.96
N SER A 113 -34.60 42.97 6.12
CA SER A 113 -34.65 41.92 5.10
C SER A 113 -34.83 40.55 5.77
N PRO A 114 -35.99 39.90 5.63
CA PRO A 114 -36.22 38.57 6.19
C PRO A 114 -35.20 37.53 5.69
N GLY A 115 -34.60 36.78 6.59
CA GLY A 115 -33.53 35.82 6.33
C GLY A 115 -32.10 36.40 6.45
N ALA A 116 -31.94 37.72 6.46
CA ALA A 116 -30.62 38.35 6.52
C ALA A 116 -29.86 38.06 7.82
N ALA A 117 -30.56 37.94 8.96
CA ALA A 117 -29.89 37.59 10.21
C ALA A 117 -29.24 36.21 10.16
N ASN A 118 -29.93 35.25 9.55
CA ASN A 118 -29.48 33.88 9.47
C ASN A 118 -28.27 33.73 8.54
N GLU A 119 -28.30 34.37 7.38
CA GLU A 119 -27.16 34.37 6.46
C GLU A 119 -25.95 35.10 7.04
N LEU A 120 -26.18 36.24 7.68
CA LEU A 120 -25.12 37.05 8.28
C LEU A 120 -24.44 36.34 9.46
N LEU A 121 -25.22 35.72 10.36
CA LEU A 121 -24.67 34.93 11.46
C LEU A 121 -23.87 33.75 10.95
N LYS A 122 -24.38 33.06 9.92
CA LYS A 122 -23.68 31.96 9.26
C LYS A 122 -22.36 32.42 8.65
N GLU A 123 -22.37 33.47 7.83
CA GLU A 123 -21.16 34.03 7.19
C GLU A 123 -20.11 34.42 8.24
N TYR A 124 -20.55 35.06 9.32
CA TYR A 124 -19.70 35.46 10.43
C TYR A 124 -19.04 34.27 11.15
N LEU A 125 -19.82 33.30 11.60
CA LEU A 125 -19.30 32.13 12.33
C LEU A 125 -18.40 31.27 11.45
N VAL A 126 -18.76 31.04 10.19
CA VAL A 126 -17.93 30.26 9.25
C VAL A 126 -16.62 30.97 8.95
N THR A 127 -16.62 32.30 8.85
CA THR A 127 -15.38 33.07 8.65
C THR A 127 -14.46 33.00 9.87
N LEU A 128 -15.00 33.08 11.09
CA LEU A 128 -14.22 32.87 12.31
C LEU A 128 -13.64 31.45 12.38
N ALA A 129 -14.46 30.45 12.05
CA ALA A 129 -14.11 29.03 12.15
C ALA A 129 -12.96 28.60 11.23
N LYS A 130 -12.67 29.34 10.15
CA LYS A 130 -11.49 29.09 9.30
C LYS A 130 -10.19 29.18 10.08
N GLU A 131 -10.10 30.19 10.95
CA GLU A 131 -8.90 30.53 11.72
C GLU A 131 -8.93 29.96 13.14
N ASP A 132 -10.06 30.01 13.84
CA ASP A 132 -10.19 29.52 15.22
C ASP A 132 -11.65 29.13 15.58
N LEU A 133 -11.85 27.89 16.04
CA LEU A 133 -13.16 27.37 16.45
C LEU A 133 -13.60 27.78 17.86
N LYS A 134 -12.77 28.43 18.68
CA LYS A 134 -13.11 28.77 20.07
C LYS A 134 -14.37 29.65 20.18
N PHE A 135 -14.44 30.73 19.42
CA PHE A 135 -15.59 31.65 19.46
C PHE A 135 -16.86 31.03 18.87
N PRO A 136 -16.81 30.36 17.69
CA PRO A 136 -17.95 29.55 17.22
C PRO A 136 -18.44 28.53 18.25
N LEU A 137 -17.53 27.78 18.90
CA LEU A 137 -17.89 26.80 19.91
C LEU A 137 -18.69 27.42 21.07
N LYS A 138 -18.31 28.60 21.57
CA LYS A 138 -19.08 29.28 22.63
C LYS A 138 -20.52 29.54 22.20
N ILE A 139 -20.74 29.98 20.96
CA ILE A 139 -22.11 30.20 20.44
C ILE A 139 -22.89 28.89 20.36
N PHE A 140 -22.26 27.81 19.91
CA PHE A 140 -22.92 26.49 19.83
C PHE A 140 -23.23 25.89 21.20
N GLN A 141 -22.33 26.05 22.18
CA GLN A 141 -22.58 25.65 23.57
C GLN A 141 -23.79 26.37 24.18
N HIS A 142 -23.97 27.64 23.82
CA HIS A 142 -25.12 28.46 24.19
C HIS A 142 -26.32 28.34 23.23
N SER A 143 -26.29 27.36 22.32
CA SER A 143 -27.40 26.96 21.43
C SER A 143 -27.96 25.57 21.75
N LYS A 144 -27.54 24.97 22.88
CA LYS A 144 -28.05 23.69 23.39
C LYS A 144 -29.55 23.77 23.77
N PRO A 145 -30.28 22.66 23.96
CA PRO A 145 -31.73 22.70 24.21
C PRO A 145 -32.19 23.65 25.34
N ASP A 146 -31.34 23.86 26.35
CA ASP A 146 -31.58 24.74 27.49
C ASP A 146 -31.38 26.25 27.17
N GLN A 147 -30.66 26.57 26.10
CA GLN A 147 -30.27 27.93 25.70
C GLN A 147 -30.38 28.08 24.18
N LYS A 148 -31.30 28.92 23.69
CA LYS A 148 -31.64 28.98 22.27
C LYS A 148 -31.02 30.19 21.57
N PHE A 149 -29.69 30.31 21.57
CA PHE A 149 -29.03 31.36 20.78
C PHE A 149 -29.33 31.20 19.28
N ILE A 150 -29.16 29.98 18.74
CA ILE A 150 -29.69 29.58 17.43
C ILE A 150 -30.91 28.67 17.69
N PRO A 151 -32.15 29.15 17.52
CA PRO A 151 -33.34 28.38 17.89
C PRO A 151 -33.68 27.25 16.91
N ASP A 152 -33.36 27.46 15.63
CA ASP A 152 -33.65 26.53 14.54
C ASP A 152 -32.59 25.42 14.50
N GLN A 153 -33.03 24.16 14.64
CA GLN A 153 -32.12 23.01 14.73
C GLN A 153 -31.46 22.68 13.40
N ASP A 154 -32.14 22.89 12.28
CA ASP A 154 -31.60 22.62 10.95
C ASP A 154 -30.53 23.67 10.59
N GLN A 155 -30.78 24.92 10.95
CA GLN A 155 -29.82 26.01 10.84
C GLN A 155 -28.62 25.79 11.78
N LEU A 156 -28.84 25.42 13.04
CA LEU A 156 -27.79 25.10 13.99
C LEU A 156 -26.87 24.01 13.45
N MET A 157 -27.45 22.93 12.91
CA MET A 157 -26.72 21.84 12.27
C MET A 157 -25.95 22.33 11.04
N ALA A 158 -26.58 23.08 10.14
CA ALA A 158 -25.95 23.57 8.91
C ALA A 158 -24.74 24.47 9.21
N ILE A 159 -24.88 25.44 10.12
CA ILE A 159 -23.80 26.36 10.47
C ILE A 159 -22.68 25.62 11.20
N ALA A 160 -23.01 24.72 12.14
CA ALA A 160 -22.00 23.95 12.87
C ALA A 160 -21.17 23.06 11.95
N LEU A 161 -21.82 22.34 11.03
CA LEU A 161 -21.13 21.52 10.04
C LEU A 161 -20.25 22.38 9.12
N GLU A 162 -20.76 23.51 8.63
CA GLU A 162 -19.95 24.41 7.80
C GLU A 162 -18.75 25.00 8.55
N CYS A 163 -18.88 25.32 9.84
CA CYS A 163 -17.75 25.76 10.66
C CYS A 163 -16.70 24.65 10.77
N ILE A 164 -17.12 23.42 11.08
CA ILE A 164 -16.23 22.27 11.22
C ILE A 164 -15.52 21.93 9.90
N TYR A 165 -16.25 21.95 8.77
CA TYR A 165 -15.69 21.62 7.46
C TYR A 165 -14.77 22.70 6.89
N ASN A 166 -14.95 23.97 7.26
CA ASN A 166 -14.09 25.07 6.81
C ASN A 166 -12.90 25.35 7.74
N CYS A 167 -12.79 24.67 8.88
CA CYS A 167 -11.64 24.81 9.77
C CYS A 167 -10.38 24.19 9.13
N GLU A 168 -9.35 25.00 8.95
CA GLU A 168 -8.07 24.59 8.34
C GLU A 168 -7.07 24.04 9.36
N ARG A 169 -7.30 24.30 10.65
CA ARG A 169 -6.42 23.88 11.74
C ARG A 169 -6.58 22.41 12.12
N SER A 170 -5.47 21.71 12.30
CA SER A 170 -5.45 20.30 12.72
C SER A 170 -5.38 20.09 14.23
N ASP A 171 -4.95 21.10 14.99
CA ASP A 171 -4.76 21.03 16.45
C ASP A 171 -6.04 21.32 17.26
N GLN A 172 -7.13 21.74 16.60
CA GLN A 172 -8.42 22.05 17.22
C GLN A 172 -9.48 20.95 17.08
N LEU A 173 -9.05 19.72 16.80
CA LEU A 173 -9.96 18.59 16.60
C LEU A 173 -10.86 18.31 17.83
N SER A 174 -10.38 18.59 19.05
CA SER A 174 -11.21 18.50 20.26
C SER A 174 -12.40 19.47 20.23
N LEU A 175 -12.18 20.71 19.76
CA LEU A 175 -13.23 21.71 19.65
C LEU A 175 -14.29 21.31 18.61
N CYS A 176 -13.88 20.65 17.51
CA CYS A 176 -14.83 20.08 16.56
C CYS A 176 -15.78 19.08 17.22
N TYR A 177 -15.28 18.22 18.09
CA TYR A 177 -16.11 17.28 18.85
C TYR A 177 -17.02 17.99 19.83
N ASP A 178 -16.51 18.97 20.55
CA ASP A 178 -17.32 19.76 21.49
C ASP A 178 -18.49 20.47 20.76
N ILE A 179 -18.26 20.93 19.52
CA ILE A 179 -19.33 21.49 18.65
C ILE A 179 -20.34 20.39 18.25
N LEU A 180 -19.87 19.22 17.80
CA LEU A 180 -20.74 18.10 17.44
C LEU A 180 -21.58 17.60 18.63
N GLU A 181 -21.03 17.63 19.85
CA GLU A 181 -21.76 17.31 21.09
C GLU A 181 -22.89 18.29 21.40
N CYS A 182 -22.85 19.51 20.84
CA CYS A 182 -23.94 20.47 20.95
C CYS A 182 -25.11 20.15 20.00
N LEU A 183 -24.94 19.22 19.04
CA LEU A 183 -25.93 18.94 17.99
C LEU A 183 -26.88 17.78 18.35
N PRO A 184 -28.15 17.84 17.93
CA PRO A 184 -29.17 16.85 18.29
C PRO A 184 -29.03 15.48 17.57
N GLN A 185 -28.32 15.38 16.44
CA GLN A 185 -28.11 14.12 15.72
C GLN A 185 -26.61 13.76 15.65
N ARG A 186 -26.24 12.65 16.31
CA ARG A 186 -24.88 12.11 16.28
C ARG A 186 -24.61 11.44 14.93
N GLY A 187 -23.92 12.12 14.03
CA GLY A 187 -23.22 11.44 12.93
C GLY A 187 -21.97 10.78 13.50
N CYS A 188 -21.82 9.46 13.39
CA CYS A 188 -20.59 8.75 13.77
C CYS A 188 -19.41 9.34 12.97
N GLY A 189 -18.60 10.17 13.62
CA GLY A 189 -17.56 10.94 12.94
C GLY A 189 -16.45 10.02 12.48
N VAL A 190 -16.22 9.92 11.16
CA VAL A 190 -15.04 9.24 10.60
C VAL A 190 -13.75 9.75 11.23
N SER A 191 -13.69 11.02 11.61
CA SER A 191 -12.57 11.59 12.36
C SER A 191 -12.35 10.93 13.72
N GLU A 192 -13.40 10.47 14.43
CA GLU A 192 -13.25 9.70 15.70
C GLU A 192 -12.58 8.36 15.45
N LEU A 193 -12.99 7.67 14.38
CA LEU A 193 -12.40 6.38 13.99
C LEU A 193 -10.93 6.58 13.59
N LEU A 194 -10.62 7.63 12.84
CA LEU A 194 -9.23 7.99 12.51
C LEU A 194 -8.40 8.30 13.75
N LYS A 195 -8.94 9.07 14.71
CA LYS A 195 -8.29 9.37 16.00
C LYS A 195 -8.06 8.11 16.83
N LYS A 196 -9.06 7.23 16.96
CA LYS A 196 -8.97 5.94 17.66
C LYS A 196 -7.79 5.10 17.16
N HIS A 197 -7.50 5.16 15.86
CA HIS A 197 -6.40 4.41 15.26
C HIS A 197 -5.06 5.16 15.25
N GLY A 198 -5.01 6.43 15.68
CA GLY A 198 -3.79 7.23 15.78
C GLY A 198 -3.49 8.09 14.54
N LEU A 199 -4.48 8.30 13.67
CA LEU A 199 -4.38 9.17 12.50
C LEU A 199 -5.26 10.41 12.69
N GLU A 200 -4.81 11.37 13.49
CA GLU A 200 -5.53 12.63 13.66
C GLU A 200 -5.48 13.45 12.35
N LYS A 201 -6.66 13.66 11.74
CA LYS A 201 -6.82 14.41 10.51
C LYS A 201 -8.04 15.35 10.60
N PRO A 202 -7.94 16.58 10.06
CA PRO A 202 -9.08 17.50 9.99
C PRO A 202 -10.29 16.88 9.29
N VAL A 203 -11.50 17.33 9.63
CA VAL A 203 -12.73 16.88 8.96
C VAL A 203 -12.75 17.31 7.49
N SER A 204 -12.13 18.46 7.17
CA SER A 204 -11.92 18.94 5.79
C SER A 204 -11.16 17.94 4.92
N PHE A 205 -10.17 17.23 5.48
CA PHE A 205 -9.42 16.17 4.79
C PHE A 205 -10.33 15.00 4.39
N VAL A 206 -11.28 14.62 5.25
CA VAL A 206 -12.25 13.54 4.97
C VAL A 206 -13.19 13.94 3.84
N LYS A 207 -13.68 15.20 3.83
CA LYS A 207 -14.56 15.73 2.78
C LYS A 207 -13.87 15.77 1.42
N ASN A 208 -12.62 16.23 1.37
CA ASN A 208 -11.89 16.37 0.11
C ASN A 208 -11.63 15.01 -0.57
N MET A 209 -11.41 13.95 0.21
CA MET A 209 -11.16 12.60 -0.32
C MET A 209 -12.44 11.80 -0.59
N GLN A 210 -13.62 12.28 -0.20
CA GLN A 210 -14.87 11.53 -0.30
C GLN A 210 -15.19 11.12 -1.75
N SER A 211 -14.84 11.98 -2.71
CA SER A 211 -15.10 11.76 -4.13
C SER A 211 -14.04 10.93 -4.86
N SER A 212 -12.87 10.69 -4.26
CA SER A 212 -11.75 10.00 -4.91
C SER A 212 -11.56 8.57 -4.36
N SER A 213 -11.82 7.57 -5.21
CA SER A 213 -11.63 6.16 -4.85
C SER A 213 -10.17 5.85 -4.51
N GLU A 214 -9.21 6.45 -5.24
CA GLU A 214 -7.77 6.23 -5.01
C GLU A 214 -7.31 6.80 -3.66
N GLU A 215 -7.76 8.00 -3.31
CA GLU A 215 -7.39 8.65 -2.04
C GLU A 215 -8.02 7.92 -0.85
N ALA A 216 -9.28 7.50 -0.99
CA ALA A 216 -9.95 6.67 0.00
C ALA A 216 -9.21 5.34 0.18
N ARG A 217 -8.80 4.67 -0.92
CA ARG A 217 -8.01 3.43 -0.86
C ARG A 217 -6.67 3.66 -0.14
N SER A 218 -5.98 4.75 -0.48
CA SER A 218 -4.71 5.14 0.15
C SER A 218 -4.86 5.39 1.66
N LEU A 219 -5.97 5.98 2.09
CA LEU A 219 -6.28 6.15 3.52
C LEU A 219 -6.45 4.81 4.23
N MET A 220 -7.21 3.88 3.64
CA MET A 220 -7.42 2.54 4.18
C MET A 220 -6.10 1.77 4.33
N VAL A 221 -5.23 1.84 3.31
CA VAL A 221 -3.87 1.24 3.37
C VAL A 221 -3.01 1.90 4.45
N ARG A 222 -3.12 3.22 4.62
CA ARG A 222 -2.36 3.95 5.65
C ARG A 222 -2.81 3.57 7.06
N LEU A 223 -4.11 3.38 7.26
CA LEU A 223 -4.69 2.90 8.52
C LEU A 223 -4.15 1.52 8.88
N THR A 224 -4.24 0.56 7.97
CA THR A 224 -3.76 -0.81 8.22
C THR A 224 -2.26 -0.87 8.46
N ARG A 225 -1.45 -0.13 7.69
CA ARG A 225 0.01 -0.04 7.91
C ARG A 225 0.35 0.61 9.25
N HIS A 226 -0.39 1.63 9.69
CA HIS A 226 -0.15 2.27 10.97
C HIS A 226 -0.41 1.31 12.13
N ILE A 227 -1.50 0.55 12.06
CA ILE A 227 -1.82 -0.49 13.05
C ILE A 227 -0.80 -1.63 13.04
N GLY A 228 -0.40 -2.11 11.86
CA GLY A 228 0.61 -3.16 11.73
C GLY A 228 2.00 -2.78 12.27
N ARG A 229 2.29 -1.48 12.42
CA ARG A 229 3.56 -0.96 12.96
C ARG A 229 3.52 -0.62 14.45
N LYS A 230 2.36 -0.76 15.12
CA LYS A 230 2.25 -0.45 16.55
C LYS A 230 3.11 -1.40 17.39
N GLN A 231 3.69 -0.84 18.45
CA GLN A 231 4.45 -1.56 19.47
C GLN A 231 3.80 -1.32 20.84
N PRO A 232 3.37 -2.37 21.57
CA PRO A 232 3.47 -3.79 21.23
C PRO A 232 2.56 -4.19 20.03
N PRO A 233 2.87 -5.33 19.38
CA PRO A 233 2.09 -5.87 18.27
C PRO A 233 0.62 -6.07 18.65
N VAL A 234 -0.26 -5.72 17.72
CA VAL A 234 -1.71 -5.84 17.92
C VAL A 234 -2.18 -7.29 17.77
N GLY A 235 -3.15 -7.69 18.59
CA GLY A 235 -3.77 -9.02 18.52
C GLY A 235 -4.89 -9.12 17.50
N GLU A 236 -5.34 -10.35 17.21
CA GLU A 236 -6.43 -10.66 16.28
C GLU A 236 -7.71 -9.84 16.57
N SER A 237 -8.08 -9.65 17.83
CA SER A 237 -9.27 -8.88 18.23
C SER A 237 -9.18 -7.42 17.77
N GLN A 238 -8.02 -6.80 17.89
CA GLN A 238 -7.79 -5.41 17.48
C GLN A 238 -7.79 -5.27 15.96
N TRP A 239 -7.23 -6.24 15.24
CA TRP A 239 -7.34 -6.32 13.78
C TRP A 239 -8.79 -6.43 13.33
N ARG A 240 -9.61 -7.26 13.97
CA ARG A 240 -11.05 -7.36 13.64
C ARG A 240 -11.81 -6.06 13.94
N VAL A 241 -11.48 -5.36 15.02
CA VAL A 241 -12.04 -4.03 15.31
C VAL A 241 -11.65 -3.02 14.23
N LEU A 242 -10.40 -3.03 13.77
CA LEU A 242 -9.97 -2.17 12.67
C LEU A 242 -10.77 -2.43 11.39
N LEU A 243 -10.95 -3.71 11.00
CA LEU A 243 -11.76 -4.06 9.82
C LEU A 243 -13.20 -3.52 9.94
N GLN A 244 -13.82 -3.68 11.12
CA GLN A 244 -15.16 -3.16 11.34
C GLN A 244 -15.20 -1.63 11.23
N ASP A 245 -14.21 -0.93 11.78
CA ASP A 245 -14.12 0.53 11.67
C ASP A 245 -13.89 0.96 10.20
N MET A 246 -13.07 0.24 9.43
CA MET A 246 -12.87 0.48 7.98
C MET A 246 -14.18 0.32 7.20
N LEU A 247 -14.95 -0.74 7.47
CA LEU A 247 -16.25 -0.96 6.84
C LEU A 247 -17.26 0.11 7.25
N THR A 248 -17.24 0.57 8.50
CA THR A 248 -18.09 1.68 8.94
C THR A 248 -17.73 2.98 8.21
N MET A 249 -16.44 3.29 8.03
CA MET A 249 -15.99 4.45 7.25
C MET A 249 -16.39 4.33 5.77
N GLN A 250 -16.28 3.15 5.18
CA GLN A 250 -16.71 2.86 3.81
C GLN A 250 -18.22 3.05 3.63
N GLN A 251 -19.04 2.52 4.53
CA GLN A 251 -20.50 2.58 4.44
C GLN A 251 -21.06 4.00 4.58
N HIS A 252 -20.46 4.84 5.44
CA HIS A 252 -21.03 6.14 5.80
C HIS A 252 -20.41 7.32 5.05
N VAL A 253 -19.17 7.19 4.56
CA VAL A 253 -18.45 8.31 3.94
C VAL A 253 -17.84 7.90 2.60
N TYR A 254 -17.05 6.82 2.56
CA TYR A 254 -16.34 6.41 1.34
C TYR A 254 -17.14 5.43 0.48
N THR A 255 -18.34 5.84 0.06
CA THR A 255 -19.21 5.03 -0.82
C THR A 255 -18.63 4.83 -2.22
N CYS A 256 -17.54 5.54 -2.55
CA CYS A 256 -16.74 5.35 -3.77
C CYS A 256 -15.82 4.12 -3.72
N LEU A 257 -15.74 3.44 -2.57
CA LEU A 257 -15.04 2.17 -2.38
C LEU A 257 -16.04 1.05 -2.15
N ASP A 258 -15.79 -0.09 -2.78
CA ASP A 258 -16.51 -1.32 -2.47
C ASP A 258 -16.04 -1.93 -1.15
N ALA A 259 -16.93 -2.64 -0.47
CA ALA A 259 -16.57 -3.38 0.74
C ALA A 259 -15.46 -4.41 0.46
N SER A 260 -15.46 -5.05 -0.72
CA SER A 260 -14.42 -5.98 -1.17
C SER A 260 -13.02 -5.38 -1.12
N ALA A 261 -12.87 -4.12 -1.55
CA ALA A 261 -11.60 -3.42 -1.50
C ALA A 261 -11.05 -3.28 -0.07
N CYS A 262 -11.93 -3.07 0.93
CA CYS A 262 -11.52 -3.03 2.33
C CYS A 262 -11.00 -4.39 2.81
N TYR A 263 -11.67 -5.48 2.45
CA TYR A 263 -11.21 -6.84 2.77
C TYR A 263 -9.88 -7.19 2.09
N GLU A 264 -9.69 -6.79 0.83
CA GLU A 264 -8.42 -6.98 0.12
C GLU A 264 -7.27 -6.23 0.80
N ILE A 265 -7.44 -4.93 1.06
CA ILE A 265 -6.41 -4.09 1.71
C ILE A 265 -6.06 -4.66 3.09
N PHE A 266 -7.08 -5.08 3.84
CA PHE A 266 -6.90 -5.68 5.15
C PHE A 266 -6.10 -6.99 5.07
N THR A 267 -6.47 -7.87 4.15
CA THR A 267 -5.82 -9.17 3.93
C THR A 267 -4.37 -8.99 3.48
N GLU A 268 -4.11 -8.11 2.52
CA GLU A 268 -2.76 -7.74 2.07
C GLU A 268 -1.90 -7.24 3.24
N SER A 269 -2.47 -6.38 4.08
CA SER A 269 -1.76 -5.81 5.23
C SER A 269 -1.42 -6.87 6.30
N LEU A 270 -2.28 -7.86 6.48
CA LEU A 270 -2.02 -8.99 7.37
C LEU A 270 -0.90 -9.89 6.81
N LEU A 271 -0.94 -10.19 5.52
CA LEU A 271 0.07 -11.01 4.85
C LEU A 271 1.47 -10.36 4.94
N CYS A 272 1.57 -9.04 4.75
CA CYS A 272 2.83 -8.29 4.81
C CYS A 272 3.22 -7.79 6.22
N SER A 273 2.59 -8.30 7.29
CA SER A 273 2.82 -7.81 8.66
C SER A 273 4.06 -8.39 9.36
N ASN A 274 4.83 -9.25 8.70
CA ASN A 274 5.99 -9.97 9.23
C ASN A 274 5.68 -10.86 10.44
N ARG A 275 4.47 -11.43 10.49
CA ARG A 275 3.94 -12.19 11.64
C ARG A 275 3.13 -13.39 11.19
N LEU A 276 3.50 -14.58 11.65
CA LEU A 276 2.82 -15.83 11.31
C LEU A 276 1.35 -15.84 11.72
N GLU A 277 1.04 -15.34 12.91
CA GLU A 277 -0.34 -15.26 13.45
C GLU A 277 -1.27 -14.47 12.52
N ASN A 278 -0.78 -13.37 11.96
CA ASN A 278 -1.52 -12.51 11.04
C ASN A 278 -1.68 -13.16 9.65
N ILE A 279 -0.67 -13.89 9.17
CA ILE A 279 -0.77 -14.68 7.93
C ILE A 279 -1.87 -15.74 8.06
N HIS A 280 -1.97 -16.43 9.20
CA HIS A 280 -3.06 -17.37 9.45
C HIS A 280 -4.43 -16.67 9.50
N LEU A 281 -4.52 -15.48 10.11
CA LEU A 281 -5.74 -14.68 10.10
C LEU A 281 -6.13 -14.26 8.68
N ALA A 282 -5.18 -13.89 7.83
CA ALA A 282 -5.42 -13.58 6.43
C ALA A 282 -6.01 -14.79 5.68
N GLY A 283 -5.48 -15.99 5.95
CA GLY A 283 -6.02 -17.25 5.40
C GLY A 283 -7.50 -17.49 5.75
N GLN A 284 -7.95 -17.09 6.95
CA GLN A 284 -9.37 -17.21 7.34
C GLN A 284 -10.29 -16.26 6.56
N MET A 285 -9.72 -15.22 5.94
CA MET A 285 -10.44 -14.18 5.20
C MET A 285 -10.39 -14.35 3.68
N MET A 286 -9.74 -15.41 3.21
CA MET A 286 -9.57 -15.72 1.79
C MET A 286 -10.28 -17.03 1.42
N HIS A 287 -10.59 -17.18 0.14
CA HIS A 287 -10.83 -18.51 -0.43
C HIS A 287 -9.47 -19.15 -0.75
N CYS A 288 -9.20 -20.31 -0.14
CA CYS A 288 -7.90 -21.01 -0.20
C CYS A 288 -7.89 -22.24 -1.13
N SER A 289 -9.01 -22.53 -1.79
CA SER A 289 -9.11 -23.55 -2.84
C SER A 289 -10.26 -23.25 -3.78
N ALA A 290 -10.14 -23.66 -5.04
CA ALA A 290 -11.17 -23.51 -6.05
C ALA A 290 -12.50 -24.18 -5.63
N SER A 291 -12.43 -25.34 -4.95
CA SER A 291 -13.60 -26.08 -4.47
C SER A 291 -14.23 -25.51 -3.19
N SER A 292 -13.53 -24.61 -2.48
CA SER A 292 -14.09 -23.96 -1.27
C SER A 292 -15.10 -22.85 -1.59
N ALA A 293 -15.22 -22.45 -2.86
CA ALA A 293 -16.23 -21.51 -3.32
C ALA A 293 -17.66 -22.09 -3.23
N ASP A 294 -17.81 -23.42 -3.23
CA ASP A 294 -19.11 -24.12 -3.37
C ASP A 294 -19.65 -24.76 -2.08
N LEU A 295 -18.97 -24.61 -0.94
CA LEU A 295 -19.50 -25.12 0.33
C LEU A 295 -20.48 -24.10 0.94
N PRO A 296 -21.79 -24.38 1.03
CA PRO A 296 -22.69 -23.55 1.82
C PRO A 296 -22.21 -23.60 3.28
N ALA A 297 -22.35 -22.47 3.98
CA ALA A 297 -21.93 -22.20 5.36
C ALA A 297 -22.41 -23.25 6.39
N GLY A 298 -21.86 -24.46 6.35
CA GLY A 298 -22.35 -25.63 7.08
C GLY A 298 -21.43 -26.15 8.17
N ALA A 299 -20.20 -25.63 8.30
CA ALA A 299 -19.23 -26.17 9.26
C ALA A 299 -18.39 -25.11 10.00
N ALA A 300 -18.75 -23.83 9.94
CA ALA A 300 -18.12 -22.78 10.74
C ALA A 300 -19.18 -22.06 11.58
N HIS A 301 -19.10 -22.25 12.90
CA HIS A 301 -19.59 -21.39 13.98
C HIS A 301 -20.77 -20.45 13.66
N LYS A 302 -21.91 -20.69 14.32
CA LYS A 302 -23.08 -19.79 14.39
C LYS A 302 -22.66 -18.30 14.42
N GLY A 303 -22.77 -17.63 13.27
CA GLY A 303 -22.38 -16.23 13.07
C GLY A 303 -22.60 -15.83 11.62
N ARG A 304 -22.83 -14.53 11.36
CA ARG A 304 -23.14 -13.96 10.03
C ARG A 304 -22.20 -14.47 8.91
N PRO A 305 -22.67 -14.52 7.64
CA PRO A 305 -21.78 -14.80 6.51
C PRO A 305 -20.64 -13.78 6.50
N GLN A 306 -19.43 -14.25 6.78
CA GLN A 306 -18.24 -13.43 6.82
C GLN A 306 -17.72 -13.32 5.38
N PHE A 307 -17.68 -12.11 4.83
CA PHE A 307 -17.16 -11.89 3.47
C PHE A 307 -15.72 -12.41 3.40
N ARG A 308 -15.41 -13.11 2.30
CA ARG A 308 -14.07 -13.61 2.00
C ARG A 308 -13.61 -13.07 0.65
N VAL A 309 -12.32 -12.79 0.55
CA VAL A 309 -11.68 -12.38 -0.70
C VAL A 309 -11.81 -13.52 -1.71
N GLU A 310 -12.19 -13.18 -2.95
CA GLU A 310 -12.36 -14.14 -4.05
C GLU A 310 -11.08 -14.95 -4.30
N TYR A 311 -11.23 -16.20 -4.76
CA TYR A 311 -10.10 -17.13 -4.95
C TYR A 311 -9.01 -16.57 -5.88
N GLY A 312 -9.39 -16.02 -7.04
CA GLY A 312 -8.43 -15.42 -7.98
C GLY A 312 -7.62 -14.29 -7.33
N ARG A 313 -8.30 -13.41 -6.60
CA ARG A 313 -7.66 -12.31 -5.89
C ARG A 313 -6.81 -12.78 -4.69
N SER A 314 -7.22 -13.86 -4.04
CA SER A 314 -6.47 -14.48 -2.94
C SER A 314 -5.12 -15.01 -3.42
N ILE A 315 -5.07 -15.64 -4.60
CA ILE A 315 -3.82 -16.07 -5.26
C ILE A 315 -2.91 -14.87 -5.51
N ASP A 316 -3.42 -13.78 -6.09
CA ASP A 316 -2.63 -12.58 -6.39
C ASP A 316 -1.99 -11.98 -5.12
N LEU A 317 -2.78 -11.87 -4.04
CA LEU A 317 -2.31 -11.33 -2.76
C LEU A 317 -1.24 -12.21 -2.12
N VAL A 318 -1.44 -13.54 -2.12
CA VAL A 318 -0.47 -14.50 -1.60
C VAL A 318 0.83 -14.48 -2.40
N LEU A 319 0.75 -14.45 -3.73
CA LEU A 319 1.91 -14.36 -4.60
C LEU A 319 2.67 -13.06 -4.38
N ALA A 320 1.98 -11.92 -4.32
CA ALA A 320 2.59 -10.62 -4.07
C ALA A 320 3.35 -10.60 -2.73
N ALA A 321 2.71 -11.05 -1.65
CA ALA A 321 3.33 -11.10 -0.32
C ALA A 321 4.51 -12.08 -0.27
N SER A 322 4.36 -13.30 -0.81
CA SER A 322 5.45 -14.27 -0.88
C SER A 322 6.65 -13.74 -1.67
N ARG A 323 6.38 -13.08 -2.81
CA ARG A 323 7.43 -12.47 -3.63
C ARG A 323 8.18 -11.37 -2.89
N GLU A 324 7.50 -10.55 -2.09
CA GLU A 324 8.11 -9.50 -1.28
C GLU A 324 9.03 -10.09 -0.19
N TYR A 325 8.57 -11.11 0.54
CA TYR A 325 9.38 -11.81 1.53
C TYR A 325 10.59 -12.52 0.91
N PHE A 326 10.39 -13.20 -0.22
CA PHE A 326 11.47 -13.87 -0.93
C PHE A 326 12.52 -12.87 -1.43
N ASN A 327 12.10 -11.75 -2.03
CA ASN A 327 13.01 -10.73 -2.57
C ASN A 327 13.77 -9.95 -1.49
N SER A 328 13.24 -9.87 -0.28
CA SER A 328 13.87 -9.18 0.86
C SER A 328 14.82 -10.07 1.66
N SER A 329 14.76 -11.39 1.44
CA SER A 329 15.58 -12.37 2.16
C SER A 329 17.04 -12.34 1.69
N THR A 330 17.97 -12.46 2.64
CA THR A 330 19.42 -12.46 2.34
C THR A 330 20.03 -13.86 2.23
N ASN A 331 19.33 -14.89 2.71
CA ASN A 331 19.71 -16.30 2.65
C ASN A 331 18.49 -17.19 2.97
N LEU A 332 18.64 -18.52 2.89
CA LEU A 332 17.54 -19.45 3.15
C LEU A 332 17.11 -19.51 4.63
N THR A 333 18.02 -19.23 5.56
CA THR A 333 17.75 -19.25 7.01
C THR A 333 17.06 -17.99 7.53
N ASP A 334 16.78 -17.03 6.64
CA ASP A 334 16.06 -15.81 6.98
C ASP A 334 14.61 -16.14 7.36
N SER A 335 14.12 -15.55 8.45
CA SER A 335 12.72 -15.67 8.88
C SER A 335 11.72 -15.29 7.78
N CYS A 336 12.10 -14.39 6.87
CA CYS A 336 11.29 -14.01 5.73
C CYS A 336 11.01 -15.20 4.78
N MET A 337 11.95 -16.15 4.64
CA MET A 337 11.74 -17.33 3.79
C MET A 337 10.66 -18.26 4.35
N ASP A 338 10.59 -18.39 5.68
CA ASP A 338 9.52 -19.14 6.34
C ASP A 338 8.16 -18.45 6.15
N LEU A 339 8.12 -17.12 6.26
CA LEU A 339 6.90 -16.34 6.01
C LEU A 339 6.44 -16.44 4.54
N ALA A 340 7.37 -16.38 3.58
CA ALA A 340 7.08 -16.58 2.16
C ALA A 340 6.44 -17.95 1.91
N ARG A 341 7.00 -19.00 2.52
CA ARG A 341 6.47 -20.36 2.44
C ARG A 341 5.09 -20.47 3.11
N CYS A 342 4.91 -19.88 4.29
CA CYS A 342 3.63 -19.87 4.98
C CYS A 342 2.54 -19.15 4.17
N CYS A 343 2.86 -18.04 3.49
CA CYS A 343 1.92 -17.37 2.58
C CYS A 343 1.47 -18.32 1.46
N LEU A 344 2.40 -18.97 0.76
CA LEU A 344 2.09 -19.88 -0.34
C LEU A 344 1.28 -21.10 0.12
N GLN A 345 1.57 -21.63 1.30
CA GLN A 345 0.87 -22.78 1.89
C GLN A 345 -0.57 -22.47 2.31
N LEU A 346 -1.00 -21.19 2.33
CA LEU A 346 -2.40 -20.85 2.53
C LEU A 346 -3.28 -21.38 1.39
N ILE A 347 -2.77 -21.45 0.15
CA ILE A 347 -3.49 -21.96 -1.01
C ILE A 347 -3.27 -23.47 -1.12
N THR A 348 -4.29 -24.25 -0.76
CA THR A 348 -4.16 -25.69 -0.53
C THR A 348 -4.09 -26.53 -1.80
N ASP A 349 -4.71 -26.07 -2.89
CA ASP A 349 -4.78 -26.75 -4.18
C ASP A 349 -3.61 -26.43 -5.12
N ARG A 350 -2.69 -25.55 -4.69
CA ARG A 350 -1.39 -25.26 -5.34
C ARG A 350 -1.50 -25.11 -6.87
N PRO A 351 -2.21 -24.08 -7.35
CA PRO A 351 -2.22 -23.78 -8.79
C PRO A 351 -0.80 -23.52 -9.29
N ALA A 352 -0.59 -23.67 -10.61
CA ALA A 352 0.73 -23.62 -11.24
C ALA A 352 1.61 -22.47 -10.70
N ALA A 353 1.13 -21.22 -10.73
CA ALA A 353 1.85 -20.04 -10.23
C ALA A 353 2.31 -20.13 -8.76
N ILE A 354 1.51 -20.77 -7.88
CA ILE A 354 1.88 -20.99 -6.47
C ILE A 354 2.95 -22.08 -6.37
N GLN A 355 2.80 -23.16 -7.16
CA GLN A 355 3.79 -24.22 -7.22
C GLN A 355 5.14 -23.69 -7.74
N GLU A 356 5.14 -22.77 -8.71
CA GLU A 356 6.39 -22.18 -9.22
C GLU A 356 7.21 -21.49 -8.14
N GLU A 357 6.56 -20.75 -7.26
CA GLU A 357 7.23 -20.06 -6.16
C GLU A 357 7.67 -21.03 -5.06
N LEU A 358 6.90 -22.10 -4.81
CA LEU A 358 7.30 -23.17 -3.90
C LEU A 358 8.55 -23.91 -4.40
N ASP A 359 8.57 -24.25 -5.70
CA ASP A 359 9.71 -24.91 -6.34
C ASP A 359 10.96 -24.05 -6.26
N LEU A 360 10.82 -22.73 -6.44
CA LEU A 360 11.94 -21.79 -6.33
C LEU A 360 12.51 -21.72 -4.90
N ILE A 361 11.64 -21.76 -3.87
CA ILE A 361 12.06 -21.84 -2.46
C ILE A 361 12.77 -23.17 -2.18
N GLU A 362 12.27 -24.28 -2.73
CA GLU A 362 12.91 -25.59 -2.59
C GLU A 362 14.25 -25.67 -3.31
N ALA A 363 14.36 -25.10 -4.51
CA ALA A 363 15.58 -25.02 -5.30
C ALA A 363 16.72 -24.31 -4.53
N LEU A 364 16.40 -23.27 -3.74
CA LEU A 364 17.39 -22.62 -2.87
C LEU A 364 17.98 -23.57 -1.83
N GLY A 365 17.18 -24.49 -1.29
CA GLY A 365 17.66 -25.52 -0.36
C GLY A 365 18.70 -26.44 -1.01
N TYR A 366 18.44 -26.88 -2.23
CA TYR A 366 19.40 -27.67 -3.01
C TYR A 366 20.65 -26.87 -3.36
N LEU A 367 20.51 -25.61 -3.78
CA LEU A 367 21.66 -24.73 -4.08
C LEU A 367 22.58 -24.56 -2.86
N GLU A 368 22.00 -24.34 -1.67
CA GLU A 368 22.76 -24.27 -0.42
C GLU A 368 23.41 -25.62 -0.05
N GLU A 369 22.70 -26.75 -0.25
CA GLU A 369 23.25 -28.09 -0.02
C GLU A 369 24.48 -28.36 -0.92
N PHE A 370 24.46 -27.90 -2.17
CA PHE A 370 25.60 -27.98 -3.09
C PHE A 370 26.69 -26.93 -2.79
N GLY A 371 26.49 -26.02 -1.85
CA GLY A 371 27.46 -25.00 -1.44
C GLY A 371 27.44 -23.71 -2.27
N VAL A 372 26.43 -23.51 -3.12
CA VAL A 372 26.28 -22.30 -3.93
C VAL A 372 25.73 -21.16 -3.07
N LYS A 373 26.53 -20.10 -2.91
CA LYS A 373 26.16 -18.90 -2.13
C LYS A 373 25.56 -17.84 -3.05
N ILE A 374 24.24 -17.90 -3.23
CA ILE A 374 23.50 -16.98 -4.10
C ILE A 374 22.32 -16.36 -3.35
N LEU A 375 22.02 -15.09 -3.62
CA LEU A 375 20.86 -14.42 -3.02
C LEU A 375 19.55 -14.95 -3.66
N PRO A 376 18.46 -15.11 -2.89
CA PRO A 376 17.15 -15.49 -3.44
C PRO A 376 16.75 -14.65 -4.66
N LEU A 377 16.86 -13.31 -4.56
CA LEU A 377 16.55 -12.39 -5.65
C LEU A 377 17.38 -12.67 -6.92
N GLN A 378 18.66 -13.03 -6.78
CA GLN A 378 19.51 -13.35 -7.93
C GLN A 378 19.06 -14.64 -8.61
N VAL A 379 18.67 -15.66 -7.84
CA VAL A 379 18.07 -16.87 -8.41
C VAL A 379 16.80 -16.52 -9.16
N ARG A 380 15.89 -15.73 -8.60
CA ARG A 380 14.65 -15.34 -9.30
C ARG A 380 14.92 -14.61 -10.63
N LEU A 381 15.88 -13.69 -10.66
CA LEU A 381 16.20 -12.88 -11.84
C LEU A 381 17.10 -13.60 -12.87
N CYS A 382 17.61 -14.79 -12.56
CA CYS A 382 18.48 -15.56 -13.43
C CYS A 382 17.70 -16.07 -14.66
N SER A 383 18.04 -15.58 -15.86
CA SER A 383 17.49 -16.06 -17.13
C SER A 383 18.11 -17.40 -17.55
N ASP A 384 19.43 -17.52 -17.38
CA ASP A 384 20.19 -18.73 -17.69
C ASP A 384 20.16 -19.71 -16.50
N ARG A 385 19.04 -20.42 -16.34
CA ARG A 385 18.83 -21.36 -15.21
C ARG A 385 19.85 -22.50 -15.18
N ILE A 386 20.38 -22.93 -16.33
CA ILE A 386 21.36 -24.02 -16.40
C ILE A 386 22.72 -23.60 -15.83
N SER A 387 23.05 -22.29 -15.87
CA SER A 387 24.26 -21.77 -15.22
C SER A 387 24.33 -22.05 -13.71
N LEU A 388 23.18 -22.08 -13.02
CA LEU A 388 23.10 -22.40 -11.59
C LEU A 388 23.46 -23.86 -11.33
N ILE A 389 23.02 -24.78 -12.21
CA ILE A 389 23.42 -26.19 -12.14
C ILE A 389 24.92 -26.32 -12.39
N LYS A 390 25.44 -25.61 -13.39
CA LYS A 390 26.88 -25.59 -13.67
C LYS A 390 27.68 -25.11 -12.46
N GLU A 391 27.23 -24.08 -11.76
CA GLU A 391 27.86 -23.62 -10.53
C GLU A 391 27.87 -24.71 -9.44
N CYS A 392 26.75 -25.43 -9.23
CA CYS A 392 26.70 -26.57 -8.31
C CYS A 392 27.72 -27.66 -8.65
N VAL A 393 27.84 -28.00 -9.94
CA VAL A 393 28.78 -29.04 -10.40
C VAL A 393 30.24 -28.63 -10.14
N LEU A 394 30.54 -27.33 -10.22
CA LEU A 394 31.88 -26.78 -9.99
C LEU A 394 32.27 -26.67 -8.50
N GLN A 395 31.33 -26.70 -7.56
CA GLN A 395 31.61 -26.55 -6.12
C GLN A 395 32.47 -27.70 -5.55
N SER A 396 32.31 -28.92 -6.08
CA SER A 396 33.08 -30.07 -5.63
C SER A 396 33.34 -31.05 -6.77
N PRO A 397 34.54 -31.66 -6.82
CA PRO A 397 34.90 -32.63 -7.86
C PRO A 397 34.06 -33.90 -7.81
N THR A 398 33.16 -34.11 -6.84
CA THR A 398 32.28 -35.29 -6.79
C THR A 398 30.80 -34.97 -6.98
N CYS A 399 30.40 -33.71 -7.14
CA CYS A 399 29.00 -33.31 -7.29
C CYS A 399 28.31 -34.02 -8.46
N TYR A 400 29.03 -34.25 -9.57
CA TYR A 400 28.48 -34.92 -10.75
C TYR A 400 27.98 -36.36 -10.49
N LYS A 401 28.37 -36.99 -9.37
CA LYS A 401 27.88 -38.31 -8.96
C LYS A 401 26.48 -38.28 -8.38
N GLN A 402 25.97 -37.09 -8.00
CA GLN A 402 24.64 -36.90 -7.44
C GLN A 402 23.61 -36.51 -8.52
N SER A 403 23.63 -37.22 -9.67
CA SER A 403 22.82 -36.89 -10.85
C SER A 403 21.33 -36.73 -10.55
N ALA A 404 20.75 -37.61 -9.71
CA ALA A 404 19.34 -37.53 -9.33
C ALA A 404 18.97 -36.20 -8.65
N LYS A 405 19.84 -35.70 -7.75
CA LYS A 405 19.63 -34.41 -7.07
C LYS A 405 19.80 -33.23 -8.02
N LEU A 406 20.80 -33.27 -8.91
CA LEU A 406 21.04 -32.21 -9.89
C LEU A 406 19.91 -32.13 -10.92
N LEU A 407 19.38 -33.27 -11.36
CA LEU A 407 18.21 -33.33 -12.23
C LEU A 407 16.95 -32.81 -11.52
N GLY A 408 16.74 -33.17 -10.25
CA GLY A 408 15.64 -32.63 -9.44
C GLY A 408 15.75 -31.11 -9.25
N LEU A 409 16.95 -30.59 -8.97
CA LEU A 409 17.19 -29.15 -8.91
C LEU A 409 16.92 -28.47 -10.26
N ALA A 410 17.31 -29.07 -11.38
CA ALA A 410 17.04 -28.52 -12.70
C ALA A 410 15.53 -28.48 -13.02
N GLU A 411 14.77 -29.46 -12.54
CA GLU A 411 13.31 -29.49 -12.64
C GLU A 411 12.67 -28.38 -11.82
N LEU A 412 13.07 -28.21 -10.55
CA LEU A 412 12.60 -27.13 -9.68
C LEU A 412 12.93 -25.73 -10.26
N LEU A 413 14.11 -25.58 -10.87
CA LEU A 413 14.53 -24.36 -11.55
C LEU A 413 13.88 -24.14 -12.92
N ARG A 414 13.11 -25.11 -13.43
CA ARG A 414 12.53 -25.14 -14.79
C ARG A 414 13.57 -24.84 -15.87
N VAL A 415 14.74 -25.47 -15.77
CA VAL A 415 15.73 -25.45 -16.85
C VAL A 415 15.06 -25.96 -18.13
N ALA A 416 15.26 -25.24 -19.24
CA ALA A 416 14.58 -25.46 -20.52
C ALA A 416 13.03 -25.36 -20.50
N GLY A 417 12.45 -24.69 -19.50
CA GLY A 417 11.00 -24.51 -19.42
C GLY A 417 10.29 -25.85 -19.21
N GLU A 418 9.30 -26.17 -20.05
CA GLU A 418 8.51 -27.41 -19.98
C GLU A 418 9.16 -28.60 -20.72
N ASP A 419 10.28 -28.40 -21.41
CA ASP A 419 10.95 -29.46 -22.16
C ASP A 419 11.82 -30.33 -21.23
N SER A 420 11.27 -31.46 -20.79
CA SER A 420 11.94 -32.40 -19.89
C SER A 420 13.15 -33.09 -20.52
N GLU A 421 13.11 -33.34 -21.83
CA GLU A 421 14.19 -34.03 -22.54
C GLU A 421 15.38 -33.09 -22.76
N GLU A 422 15.11 -31.86 -23.20
CA GLU A 422 16.13 -30.82 -23.31
C GLU A 422 16.78 -30.51 -21.95
N ARG A 423 15.96 -30.40 -20.90
CA ARG A 423 16.44 -30.22 -19.52
C ARG A 423 17.39 -31.34 -19.10
N ARG A 424 16.96 -32.59 -19.29
CA ARG A 424 17.75 -33.76 -18.92
C ARG A 424 19.04 -33.82 -19.73
N GLY A 425 18.98 -33.55 -21.03
CA GLY A 425 20.11 -33.52 -21.94
C GLY A 425 21.17 -32.50 -21.51
N GLN A 426 20.77 -31.25 -21.28
CA GLN A 426 21.67 -30.18 -20.83
C GLN A 426 22.37 -30.50 -19.51
N VAL A 427 21.64 -31.02 -18.52
CA VAL A 427 22.23 -31.40 -17.22
C VAL A 427 23.23 -32.53 -17.41
N LEU A 428 22.88 -33.60 -18.13
CA LEU A 428 23.77 -34.73 -18.34
C LEU A 428 25.06 -34.34 -19.09
N ILE A 429 24.99 -33.43 -20.07
CA ILE A 429 26.19 -32.88 -20.73
C ILE A 429 27.13 -32.26 -19.70
N LEU A 430 26.63 -31.41 -18.79
CA LEU A 430 27.47 -30.82 -17.73
C LEU A 430 28.10 -31.89 -16.81
N LEU A 431 27.37 -32.97 -16.51
CA LEU A 431 27.91 -34.06 -15.70
C LEU A 431 29.02 -34.81 -16.44
N VAL A 432 28.87 -35.04 -17.75
CA VAL A 432 29.91 -35.66 -18.58
C VAL A 432 31.15 -34.78 -18.63
N GLU A 433 31.00 -33.49 -18.89
CA GLU A 433 32.11 -32.52 -18.93
C GLU A 433 32.91 -32.54 -17.62
N GLN A 434 32.21 -32.51 -16.48
CA GLN A 434 32.88 -32.57 -15.18
C GLN A 434 33.54 -33.93 -14.91
N ALA A 435 32.88 -35.04 -15.27
CA ALA A 435 33.44 -36.38 -15.12
C ALA A 435 34.71 -36.55 -15.97
N LEU A 436 34.72 -36.03 -17.20
CA LEU A 436 35.89 -36.00 -18.08
C LEU A 436 37.02 -35.15 -17.49
N HIS A 437 36.69 -33.97 -16.96
CA HIS A 437 37.68 -33.08 -16.32
C HIS A 437 38.42 -33.75 -15.15
N VAL A 438 37.72 -34.55 -14.34
CA VAL A 438 38.34 -35.32 -13.24
C VAL A 438 38.80 -36.73 -13.64
N GLN A 439 38.74 -37.07 -14.94
CA GLN A 439 39.13 -38.36 -15.50
C GLN A 439 38.34 -39.58 -14.94
N ASP A 440 37.10 -39.37 -14.52
CA ASP A 440 36.17 -40.46 -14.17
C ASP A 440 35.44 -40.96 -15.42
N TYR A 441 36.18 -41.69 -16.25
CA TYR A 441 35.68 -42.20 -17.52
C TYR A 441 34.49 -43.16 -17.37
N LYS A 442 34.37 -43.86 -16.23
CA LYS A 442 33.22 -44.75 -15.98
C LYS A 442 31.93 -43.96 -15.84
N ALA A 443 31.94 -42.89 -15.04
CA ALA A 443 30.78 -42.02 -14.90
C ALA A 443 30.46 -41.27 -16.20
N ALA A 444 31.49 -40.74 -16.88
CA ALA A 444 31.32 -40.09 -18.18
C ALA A 444 30.66 -41.04 -19.21
N SER A 445 31.12 -42.30 -19.28
CA SER A 445 30.57 -43.32 -20.16
C SER A 445 29.11 -43.62 -19.88
N MET A 446 28.74 -43.77 -18.60
CA MET A 446 27.37 -44.03 -18.19
C MET A 446 26.43 -42.90 -18.64
N TYR A 447 26.81 -41.64 -18.40
CA TYR A 447 25.99 -40.49 -18.82
C TYR A 447 25.94 -40.32 -20.34
N CYS A 448 27.03 -40.57 -21.07
CA CYS A 448 27.01 -40.58 -22.53
C CYS A 448 26.09 -41.66 -23.09
N GLN A 449 26.09 -42.87 -22.52
CA GLN A 449 25.18 -43.94 -22.93
C GLN A 449 23.73 -43.57 -22.67
N ASP A 450 23.41 -42.93 -21.54
CA ASP A 450 22.08 -42.40 -21.26
C ASP A 450 21.64 -41.35 -22.30
N LEU A 451 22.53 -40.43 -22.67
CA LEU A 451 22.30 -39.42 -23.70
C LEU A 451 22.08 -40.03 -25.10
N MET A 452 22.88 -41.04 -25.44
CA MET A 452 22.75 -41.77 -26.70
C MET A 452 21.46 -42.58 -26.77
N ALA A 453 21.07 -43.23 -25.67
CA ALA A 453 19.83 -43.99 -25.58
C ALA A 453 18.59 -43.09 -25.72
N ALA A 454 18.67 -41.85 -25.23
CA ALA A 454 17.65 -40.81 -25.44
C ALA A 454 17.69 -40.19 -26.84
N GLY A 455 18.73 -40.45 -27.64
CA GLY A 455 18.90 -39.86 -28.97
C GLY A 455 19.21 -38.36 -28.94
N TYR A 456 19.80 -37.84 -27.86
CA TYR A 456 20.03 -36.41 -27.68
C TYR A 456 21.23 -35.91 -28.51
N SER A 457 20.97 -35.35 -29.69
CA SER A 457 22.00 -35.04 -30.70
C SER A 457 23.06 -34.03 -30.24
N GLU A 458 22.70 -33.05 -29.41
CA GLU A 458 23.64 -32.03 -28.89
C GLU A 458 24.77 -32.64 -28.04
N SER A 459 24.61 -33.88 -27.57
CA SER A 459 25.65 -34.61 -26.84
C SER A 459 26.84 -35.08 -27.70
N TRP A 460 26.80 -34.90 -29.03
CA TRP A 460 27.86 -35.35 -29.94
C TRP A 460 29.26 -34.90 -29.49
N ALA A 461 29.38 -33.67 -28.96
CA ALA A 461 30.66 -33.10 -28.56
C ALA A 461 31.27 -33.86 -27.37
N VAL A 462 30.49 -34.11 -26.32
CA VAL A 462 30.96 -34.84 -25.13
C VAL A 462 31.18 -36.32 -25.41
N CYS A 463 30.34 -36.94 -26.25
CA CYS A 463 30.56 -38.30 -26.76
C CYS A 463 31.86 -38.35 -27.57
N SER A 464 32.16 -37.31 -28.34
CA SER A 464 33.40 -37.24 -29.11
C SER A 464 34.65 -37.10 -28.25
N GLN A 465 34.57 -36.35 -27.15
CA GLN A 465 35.69 -36.19 -26.22
C GLN A 465 35.99 -37.50 -25.48
N LEU A 466 34.96 -38.20 -25.00
CA LEU A 466 35.14 -39.49 -24.33
C LEU A 466 35.64 -40.58 -25.29
N GLY A 467 35.11 -40.65 -26.52
CA GLY A 467 35.56 -41.63 -27.52
C GLY A 467 37.04 -41.47 -27.93
N GLN A 468 37.55 -40.24 -27.89
CA GLN A 468 38.96 -39.90 -28.18
C GLN A 468 39.88 -40.01 -26.95
N SER A 469 39.34 -40.27 -25.75
CA SER A 469 40.12 -40.32 -24.52
C SER A 469 40.95 -41.60 -24.44
N GLU A 470 42.27 -41.50 -24.61
CA GLU A 470 43.20 -42.64 -24.50
C GLU A 470 43.21 -43.28 -23.10
N GLY A 471 42.87 -42.51 -22.05
CA GLY A 471 42.74 -43.01 -20.68
C GLY A 471 41.57 -43.97 -20.49
N PHE A 472 40.59 -43.97 -21.39
CA PHE A 472 39.44 -44.87 -21.34
C PHE A 472 39.71 -46.15 -22.11
N GLN A 473 39.83 -47.27 -21.37
CA GLN A 473 40.29 -48.55 -21.92
C GLN A 473 39.20 -49.35 -22.64
N ASP A 474 37.92 -48.99 -22.48
CA ASP A 474 36.82 -49.68 -23.16
C ASP A 474 36.70 -49.21 -24.61
N LEU A 475 37.42 -49.91 -25.49
CA LEU A 475 37.43 -49.62 -26.92
C LEU A 475 36.08 -49.85 -27.60
N ALA A 476 35.25 -50.77 -27.09
CA ALA A 476 33.94 -51.05 -27.68
C ALA A 476 33.02 -49.84 -27.47
N THR A 477 32.96 -49.35 -26.23
CA THR A 477 32.19 -48.15 -25.92
C THR A 477 32.75 -46.92 -26.62
N ARG A 478 34.09 -46.76 -26.71
CA ARG A 478 34.71 -45.67 -27.50
C ARG A 478 34.26 -45.71 -28.96
N GLN A 479 34.17 -46.88 -29.57
CA GLN A 479 33.72 -47.04 -30.94
C GLN A 479 32.26 -46.61 -31.13
N GLU A 480 31.37 -46.99 -30.21
CA GLU A 480 29.96 -46.59 -30.22
C GLU A 480 29.78 -45.07 -30.05
N LEU A 481 30.51 -44.48 -29.11
CA LEU A 481 30.53 -43.02 -28.87
C LEU A 481 31.00 -42.25 -30.12
N MET A 482 32.04 -42.73 -30.81
CA MET A 482 32.52 -42.16 -32.08
C MET A 482 31.48 -42.27 -33.19
N ALA A 483 30.80 -43.41 -33.30
CA ALA A 483 29.75 -43.60 -34.30
C ALA A 483 28.57 -42.63 -34.08
N PHE A 484 28.15 -42.45 -32.81
CA PHE A 484 27.12 -41.49 -32.46
C PHE A 484 27.55 -40.05 -32.78
N ALA A 485 28.76 -39.67 -32.36
CA ALA A 485 29.30 -38.34 -32.63
C ALA A 485 29.35 -38.04 -34.13
N LEU A 486 29.82 -38.98 -34.96
CA LEU A 486 29.85 -38.82 -36.42
C LEU A 486 28.46 -38.66 -37.05
N THR A 487 27.44 -39.28 -36.47
CA THR A 487 26.06 -39.21 -36.96
C THR A 487 25.42 -37.86 -36.68
N HIS A 488 25.79 -37.22 -35.57
CA HIS A 488 25.13 -36.00 -35.08
C HIS A 488 26.01 -34.73 -35.11
N CYS A 489 27.31 -34.84 -35.43
CA CYS A 489 28.20 -33.68 -35.49
C CYS A 489 27.86 -32.71 -36.63
N PRO A 490 28.19 -31.42 -36.45
CA PRO A 490 28.08 -30.45 -37.53
C PRO A 490 29.08 -30.75 -38.66
N PRO A 491 28.80 -30.32 -39.91
CA PRO A 491 29.66 -30.59 -41.06
C PRO A 491 31.12 -30.17 -40.90
N SER A 492 31.38 -29.13 -40.09
CA SER A 492 32.72 -28.62 -39.79
C SER A 492 33.62 -29.63 -39.06
N ASN A 493 33.03 -30.61 -38.37
CA ASN A 493 33.76 -31.53 -37.49
C ASN A 493 33.87 -32.94 -38.06
N ILE A 494 33.22 -33.24 -39.20
CA ILE A 494 33.20 -34.57 -39.80
C ILE A 494 34.62 -35.06 -40.14
N GLU A 495 35.44 -34.24 -40.79
CA GLU A 495 36.79 -34.65 -41.21
C GLU A 495 37.67 -35.01 -40.00
N LEU A 496 37.64 -34.18 -38.96
CA LEU A 496 38.39 -34.40 -37.72
C LEU A 496 37.94 -35.67 -37.00
N LEU A 497 36.62 -35.86 -36.87
CA LEU A 497 36.06 -37.04 -36.20
C LEU A 497 36.26 -38.33 -37.01
N LEU A 498 36.26 -38.27 -38.35
CA LEU A 498 36.55 -39.42 -39.20
C LEU A 498 38.02 -39.85 -39.05
N ALA A 499 38.95 -38.90 -39.00
CA ALA A 499 40.36 -39.20 -38.75
C ALA A 499 40.56 -39.86 -37.37
N ALA A 500 39.93 -39.31 -36.33
CA ALA A 500 39.97 -39.88 -34.99
C ALA A 500 39.35 -41.30 -34.93
N SER A 501 38.19 -41.50 -35.57
CA SER A 501 37.52 -42.80 -35.67
C SER A 501 38.36 -43.83 -36.43
N SER A 502 39.04 -43.43 -37.51
CA SER A 502 39.96 -44.31 -38.25
C SER A 502 41.18 -44.73 -37.42
N SER A 503 41.73 -43.81 -36.60
CA SER A 503 42.80 -44.12 -35.66
C SER A 503 42.35 -45.14 -34.61
N LEU A 504 41.17 -44.95 -34.02
CA LEU A 504 40.58 -45.88 -33.05
C LEU A 504 40.33 -47.27 -33.68
N GLN A 505 39.82 -47.33 -34.91
CA GLN A 505 39.64 -48.61 -35.62
C GLN A 505 40.97 -49.35 -35.83
N THR A 506 42.03 -48.60 -36.13
CA THR A 506 43.38 -49.14 -36.27
C THR A 506 43.87 -49.71 -34.93
N GLU A 507 43.67 -48.99 -33.82
CA GLU A 507 43.99 -49.45 -32.46
C GLU A 507 43.26 -50.77 -32.11
N ILE A 508 41.94 -50.83 -32.38
CA ILE A 508 41.11 -52.03 -32.15
C ILE A 508 41.62 -53.22 -32.98
N LEU A 509 41.98 -52.99 -34.24
CA LEU A 509 42.53 -54.03 -35.12
C LEU A 509 43.86 -54.55 -34.59
N TYR A 510 44.78 -53.66 -34.20
CA TYR A 510 46.06 -54.06 -33.61
C TYR A 510 45.87 -54.87 -32.33
N GLN A 511 44.96 -54.48 -31.43
CA GLN A 511 44.70 -55.27 -30.22
C GLN A 511 44.14 -56.66 -30.54
N ARG A 512 43.18 -56.76 -31.47
CA ARG A 512 42.63 -58.07 -31.90
C ARG A 512 43.71 -58.96 -32.51
N VAL A 513 44.53 -58.40 -33.38
CA VAL A 513 45.63 -59.14 -34.04
C VAL A 513 46.68 -59.56 -33.00
N ASN A 514 47.09 -58.68 -32.10
CA ASN A 514 48.06 -59.01 -31.05
C ASN A 514 47.54 -60.10 -30.10
N PHE A 515 46.25 -60.06 -29.74
CA PHE A 515 45.61 -61.10 -28.93
C PHE A 515 45.57 -62.46 -29.66
N GLN A 516 45.36 -62.46 -30.98
CA GLN A 516 45.39 -63.69 -31.79
C GLN A 516 46.80 -64.27 -31.98
N ILE A 517 47.84 -63.44 -31.93
CA ILE A 517 49.24 -63.88 -32.09
C ILE A 517 49.82 -64.40 -30.76
N HIS A 518 49.36 -63.91 -29.60
CA HIS A 518 49.86 -64.34 -28.27
C HIS A 518 48.71 -64.71 -27.31
N PRO A 519 48.20 -65.96 -27.36
CA PRO A 519 46.99 -66.33 -26.61
C PRO A 519 47.18 -66.49 -25.09
N GLU A 520 48.37 -66.87 -24.60
CA GLU A 520 48.65 -67.07 -23.17
C GLU A 520 50.14 -66.80 -22.85
N GLY A 521 50.43 -66.34 -21.63
CA GLY A 521 51.77 -65.93 -21.19
C GLY A 521 52.82 -67.03 -21.23
N GLU A 522 53.98 -66.70 -21.80
CA GLU A 522 55.22 -67.44 -21.56
C GLU A 522 55.69 -67.20 -20.12
N ASN A 523 55.31 -68.10 -19.21
CA ASN A 523 56.09 -68.42 -18.02
C ASN A 523 57.41 -69.06 -18.48
N ILE A 524 58.41 -68.24 -18.83
CA ILE A 524 59.79 -68.71 -18.93
C ILE A 524 60.40 -68.64 -17.54
N SER A 525 60.38 -69.78 -16.84
CA SER A 525 61.29 -70.01 -15.72
C SER A 525 62.71 -70.13 -16.28
N VAL A 526 63.55 -69.11 -16.08
CA VAL A 526 65.01 -69.28 -16.12
C VAL A 526 65.62 -68.46 -14.98
N SER A 527 65.90 -69.15 -13.87
CA SER A 527 67.04 -68.82 -13.01
C SER A 527 68.34 -69.24 -13.72
N PRO A 528 69.48 -68.52 -13.60
CA PRO A 528 70.36 -68.79 -12.46
C PRO A 528 71.24 -67.63 -11.93
N LEU A 529 71.59 -67.80 -10.66
CA LEU A 529 72.87 -67.57 -9.96
C LEU A 529 74.03 -66.77 -10.60
N ALA A 530 74.54 -65.87 -9.75
CA ALA A 530 75.95 -65.66 -9.37
C ALA A 530 76.95 -65.04 -10.38
N GLY A 531 77.44 -63.86 -10.01
CA GLY A 531 78.70 -63.28 -10.46
C GLY A 531 79.20 -62.22 -9.49
N LYS A 532 80.08 -62.61 -8.56
CA LYS A 532 81.01 -61.71 -7.87
C LYS A 532 81.83 -60.93 -8.92
N VAL A 533 82.22 -59.69 -8.62
CA VAL A 533 83.63 -59.27 -8.40
C VAL A 533 83.72 -57.77 -8.10
N LEU A 534 84.58 -57.49 -7.13
CA LEU A 534 85.20 -56.23 -6.68
C LEU A 534 85.40 -55.14 -7.76
N GLN A 535 85.13 -53.89 -7.40
CA GLN A 535 86.12 -52.96 -6.82
C GLN A 535 85.43 -51.78 -6.14
#